data_AF-X1F0L6-F1
#
_entry.id   AF-X1F0L6-F1
#
_cell.length_a   1.000
_cell.length_b   1.000
_cell.length_c   1.000
_cell.angle_alpha   90.00
_cell.angle_beta   90.00
_cell.angle_gamma   90.00
#
_symmetry.space_group_name_H-M   'P 1'
#
loop_
_entity.id
_entity.type
_entity.pdbx_description
1 polymer ?
#
loop_
_entity_poly.entity_id
_entity_poly.type
_entity_poly.pdbx_seq_one_letter_code
_entity_poly.pdbx_strand_id
1 'polypeptide(L)'
;KTADIGADLVGKVELGIPEDDPRNPAVIADNVGDNVGDVAGTGADLIDSYIACVVAAMILGRTLGINFVVLPLLIGAIGIFASLIGTFFVRTKNQDLGAALNRGTFLTCFFFAILAFLLIRYLELGDQGLKIFLAAISGLIAGGIIGITANYFTSIDKTPVLKIAEASKTGAAINILSGFSYGLLSILPPIIGVCAATLISFNLSGVYGVSISAVGMLSIVGMIISTDAYGPIVDNAKGIAEQSGLGEEVVKIVDKLDAAGNTSKAITKGFAIGAAALTVLSIFV
;
A
#
# COMPACT_ATOMS: atom_id res chain seq x y z
N LYS A 1 -12.23 -10.50 -10.56
CA LYS A 1 -11.89 -9.88 -11.86
C LYS A 1 -12.66 -10.42 -13.05
N THR A 2 -12.70 -11.74 -13.33
CA THR A 2 -13.61 -12.22 -14.40
C THR A 2 -15.09 -12.00 -14.04
N ALA A 3 -15.46 -12.18 -12.76
CA ALA A 3 -16.80 -11.89 -12.25
C ALA A 3 -17.12 -10.38 -12.35
N ASP A 4 -16.35 -9.52 -11.67
CA ASP A 4 -16.27 -8.05 -11.83
C ASP A 4 -16.55 -7.55 -13.26
N ILE A 5 -15.67 -7.88 -14.22
CA ILE A 5 -15.80 -7.45 -15.62
C ILE A 5 -17.13 -7.91 -16.25
N GLY A 6 -17.54 -9.16 -15.99
CA GLY A 6 -18.79 -9.69 -16.54
C GLY A 6 -20.03 -9.05 -15.92
N ALA A 7 -20.01 -8.83 -14.61
CA ALA A 7 -21.09 -8.19 -13.87
C ALA A 7 -21.29 -6.75 -14.35
N ASP A 8 -20.21 -5.99 -14.46
CA ASP A 8 -20.24 -4.58 -14.82
C ASP A 8 -20.59 -4.33 -16.29
N LEU A 9 -20.00 -5.10 -17.22
CA LEU A 9 -20.29 -4.93 -18.65
C LEU A 9 -21.75 -5.28 -18.96
N VAL A 10 -22.21 -6.46 -18.55
CA VAL A 10 -23.59 -6.88 -18.86
C VAL A 10 -24.60 -6.06 -18.04
N GLY A 11 -24.35 -5.86 -16.75
CA GLY A 11 -25.26 -5.13 -15.87
C GLY A 11 -25.37 -3.65 -16.24
N LYS A 12 -24.27 -2.90 -16.16
CA LYS A 12 -24.30 -1.43 -16.28
C LYS A 12 -24.33 -0.97 -17.73
N VAL A 13 -23.60 -1.63 -18.62
CA VAL A 13 -23.44 -1.16 -20.01
C VAL A 13 -24.52 -1.70 -20.94
N GLU A 14 -24.83 -2.99 -20.87
CA GLU A 14 -25.81 -3.61 -21.78
C GLU A 14 -27.25 -3.50 -21.27
N LEU A 15 -27.49 -3.80 -19.99
CA LEU A 15 -28.83 -3.86 -19.40
C LEU A 15 -29.25 -2.57 -18.68
N GLY A 16 -28.30 -1.69 -18.35
CA GLY A 16 -28.57 -0.43 -17.64
C GLY A 16 -29.11 -0.61 -16.22
N ILE A 17 -28.84 -1.75 -15.58
CA ILE A 17 -29.17 -1.99 -14.17
C ILE A 17 -28.05 -1.46 -13.26
N PRO A 18 -28.35 -1.12 -11.99
CA PRO A 18 -27.34 -0.70 -11.03
C PRO A 18 -26.17 -1.69 -10.89
N GLU A 19 -25.02 -1.19 -10.46
CA GLU A 19 -23.89 -2.01 -10.00
C GLU A 19 -24.32 -2.84 -8.78
N ASP A 20 -23.83 -4.08 -8.64
CA ASP A 20 -24.22 -5.02 -7.57
C ASP A 20 -25.72 -5.40 -7.49
N ASP A 21 -26.51 -5.11 -8.53
CA ASP A 21 -27.94 -5.43 -8.53
C ASP A 21 -28.21 -6.95 -8.35
N PRO A 22 -29.12 -7.36 -7.44
CA PRO A 22 -29.37 -8.76 -7.12
C PRO A 22 -29.95 -9.58 -8.29
N ARG A 23 -30.42 -8.93 -9.37
CA ARG A 23 -30.87 -9.58 -10.61
C ARG A 23 -29.71 -10.09 -11.46
N ASN A 24 -28.50 -9.57 -11.25
CA ASN A 24 -27.32 -9.96 -12.00
C ASN A 24 -26.67 -11.19 -11.34
N PRO A 25 -26.62 -12.36 -12.01
CA PRO A 25 -26.13 -13.60 -11.39
C PRO A 25 -24.62 -13.59 -11.08
N ALA A 26 -23.87 -12.62 -11.60
CA ALA A 26 -22.43 -12.51 -11.39
C ALA A 26 -22.04 -11.81 -10.07
N VAL A 27 -22.95 -11.07 -9.43
CA VAL A 27 -22.62 -10.18 -8.28
C VAL A 27 -22.14 -10.96 -7.06
N ILE A 28 -22.70 -12.15 -6.81
CA ILE A 28 -22.21 -13.01 -5.71
C ILE A 28 -20.78 -13.46 -5.97
N ALA A 29 -20.46 -13.84 -7.22
CA ALA A 29 -19.11 -14.23 -7.58
C ALA A 29 -18.13 -13.04 -7.54
N ASP A 30 -18.64 -11.83 -7.76
CA ASP A 30 -17.86 -10.61 -7.67
C ASP A 30 -17.47 -10.29 -6.24
N ASN A 31 -18.44 -10.17 -5.34
CA ASN A 31 -18.17 -9.89 -3.92
C ASN A 31 -17.35 -11.01 -3.26
N VAL A 32 -17.56 -12.28 -3.63
CA VAL A 32 -16.66 -13.39 -3.22
C VAL A 32 -15.25 -13.19 -3.77
N GLY A 33 -15.14 -12.72 -5.02
CA GLY A 33 -13.88 -12.39 -5.67
C GLY A 33 -13.05 -11.36 -4.93
N ASP A 34 -13.66 -10.34 -4.32
CA ASP A 34 -12.94 -9.34 -3.52
C ASP A 34 -12.33 -9.94 -2.25
N ASN A 35 -13.04 -10.87 -1.60
CA ASN A 35 -12.50 -11.57 -0.43
C ASN A 35 -11.35 -12.53 -0.80
N VAL A 36 -11.51 -13.26 -1.91
CA VAL A 36 -10.51 -14.25 -2.36
C VAL A 36 -9.27 -13.56 -2.93
N GLY A 37 -9.45 -12.57 -3.79
CA GLY A 37 -8.37 -11.86 -4.46
C GLY A 37 -7.81 -10.73 -3.62
N ASP A 38 -8.64 -9.72 -3.36
CA ASP A 38 -8.18 -8.45 -2.82
C ASP A 38 -7.88 -8.53 -1.31
N VAL A 39 -8.47 -9.47 -0.55
CA VAL A 39 -8.12 -9.73 0.86
C VAL A 39 -7.09 -10.85 1.00
N ALA A 40 -7.45 -12.09 0.66
CA ALA A 40 -6.59 -13.24 0.92
C ALA A 40 -5.32 -13.22 0.06
N GLY A 41 -5.45 -12.89 -1.24
CA GLY A 41 -4.32 -12.78 -2.16
C GLY A 41 -3.36 -11.66 -1.76
N THR A 42 -3.86 -10.44 -1.58
CA THR A 42 -3.01 -9.29 -1.20
C THR A 42 -2.36 -9.47 0.16
N GLY A 43 -3.09 -10.05 1.13
CA GLY A 43 -2.53 -10.38 2.44
C GLY A 43 -1.37 -11.37 2.34
N ALA A 44 -1.50 -12.43 1.54
CA ALA A 44 -0.42 -13.39 1.31
C ALA A 44 0.79 -12.76 0.60
N ASP A 45 0.57 -11.91 -0.40
CA ASP A 45 1.63 -11.22 -1.17
C ASP A 45 2.50 -10.32 -0.28
N LEU A 46 1.86 -9.55 0.61
CA LEU A 46 2.60 -8.66 1.53
C LEU A 46 3.32 -9.43 2.64
N ILE A 47 2.74 -10.52 3.13
CA ILE A 47 3.40 -11.40 4.09
C ILE A 47 4.64 -12.02 3.45
N ASP A 48 4.54 -12.52 2.22
CA ASP A 48 5.67 -13.09 1.49
C ASP A 48 6.77 -12.03 1.28
N SER A 49 6.40 -10.84 0.79
CA SER A 49 7.33 -9.71 0.63
C SER A 49 8.05 -9.34 1.93
N TYR A 50 7.32 -9.29 3.05
CA TYR A 50 7.87 -9.00 4.37
C TYR A 50 8.82 -10.09 4.87
N ILE A 51 8.43 -11.36 4.75
CA ILE A 51 9.28 -12.49 5.14
C ILE A 51 10.54 -12.51 4.28
N ALA A 52 10.41 -12.35 2.96
CA ALA A 52 11.52 -12.34 2.03
C ALA A 52 12.53 -11.24 2.36
N CYS A 53 12.09 -10.00 2.64
CA CYS A 53 13.01 -8.91 2.96
C CYS A 53 13.71 -9.13 4.31
N VAL A 54 13.01 -9.63 5.32
CA VAL A 54 13.58 -9.93 6.65
C VAL A 54 14.60 -11.05 6.53
N VAL A 55 14.26 -12.15 5.86
CA VAL A 55 15.17 -13.30 5.67
C VAL A 55 16.40 -12.90 4.86
N ALA A 56 16.25 -12.09 3.81
CA ALA A 56 17.38 -11.56 3.04
C ALA A 56 18.34 -10.76 3.93
N ALA A 57 17.80 -9.86 4.75
CA ALA A 57 18.60 -9.10 5.70
C ALA A 57 19.27 -10.00 6.75
N MET A 58 18.59 -11.04 7.23
CA MET A 58 19.17 -12.01 8.17
C MET A 58 20.36 -12.77 7.57
N ILE A 59 20.24 -13.25 6.33
CA ILE A 59 21.29 -13.99 5.63
C ILE A 59 22.52 -13.10 5.44
N LEU A 60 22.32 -11.86 4.96
CA LEU A 60 23.41 -10.90 4.80
C LEU A 60 24.01 -10.50 6.15
N GLY A 61 23.17 -10.29 7.16
CA GLY A 61 23.58 -9.95 8.52
C GLY A 61 24.48 -11.01 9.14
N ARG A 62 24.33 -12.29 8.78
CA ARG A 62 25.19 -13.38 9.28
C ARG A 62 26.66 -13.16 8.95
N THR A 63 26.97 -12.48 7.86
CA THR A 63 28.35 -12.14 7.45
C THR A 63 28.96 -11.04 8.32
N LEU A 64 28.13 -10.23 8.97
CA LEU A 64 28.52 -9.11 9.84
C LEU A 64 28.51 -9.49 11.32
N GLY A 65 27.73 -10.52 11.70
CA GLY A 65 27.66 -11.05 13.06
C GLY A 65 26.23 -11.36 13.50
N ILE A 66 26.07 -12.13 14.58
CA ILE A 66 24.75 -12.62 15.03
C ILE A 66 23.79 -11.47 15.38
N ASN A 67 24.30 -10.35 15.89
CA ASN A 67 23.49 -9.18 16.22
C ASN A 67 22.77 -8.61 14.99
N PHE A 68 23.40 -8.67 13.81
CA PHE A 68 22.82 -8.21 12.55
C PHE A 68 21.86 -9.22 11.92
N VAL A 69 21.90 -10.48 12.34
CA VAL A 69 20.85 -11.46 12.00
C VAL A 69 19.57 -11.14 12.78
N VAL A 70 19.68 -10.76 14.05
CA VAL A 70 18.50 -10.49 14.89
C VAL A 70 17.93 -9.09 14.64
N LEU A 71 18.75 -8.14 14.21
CA LEU A 71 18.36 -6.74 14.01
C LEU A 71 17.12 -6.52 13.11
N PRO A 72 16.97 -7.12 11.91
CA PRO A 72 15.77 -6.93 11.10
C PRO A 72 14.49 -7.41 11.78
N LEU A 73 14.56 -8.45 12.64
CA LEU A 73 13.42 -8.91 13.44
C LEU A 73 13.01 -7.87 14.49
N LEU A 74 14.00 -7.23 15.14
CA LEU A 74 13.75 -6.17 16.11
C LEU A 74 13.15 -4.92 15.44
N ILE A 75 13.65 -4.57 14.25
CA ILE A 75 13.10 -3.47 13.43
C ILE A 75 11.65 -3.78 13.03
N GLY A 76 11.35 -5.02 12.64
CA GLY A 76 9.99 -5.46 12.38
C GLY A 76 9.09 -5.36 13.62
N ALA A 77 9.57 -5.79 14.78
CA ALA A 77 8.81 -5.75 16.02
C ALA A 77 8.43 -4.32 16.45
N ILE A 78 9.37 -3.37 16.40
CA ILE A 78 9.05 -1.96 16.66
C ILE A 78 8.11 -1.36 15.61
N GLY A 79 8.13 -1.88 14.38
CA GLY A 79 7.20 -1.52 13.31
C GLY A 79 5.76 -1.94 13.60
N ILE A 80 5.57 -3.11 14.23
CA ILE A 80 4.27 -3.54 14.75
C ILE A 80 3.78 -2.56 15.83
N PHE A 81 4.63 -2.20 16.79
CA PHE A 81 4.26 -1.22 17.83
C PHE A 81 3.93 0.16 17.23
N ALA A 82 4.70 0.62 16.26
CA ALA A 82 4.42 1.87 15.56
C ALA A 82 3.06 1.82 14.83
N SER A 83 2.75 0.69 14.19
CA SER A 83 1.47 0.46 13.50
C SER A 83 0.29 0.47 14.48
N LEU A 84 0.43 -0.19 15.64
CA LEU A 84 -0.57 -0.17 16.71
C LEU A 84 -0.81 1.24 17.26
N ILE A 85 0.24 2.06 17.39
CA ILE A 85 0.08 3.45 17.81
C ILE A 85 -0.64 4.24 16.71
N GLY A 86 -0.23 4.07 15.46
CA GLY A 86 -0.78 4.78 14.30
C GLY A 86 -2.28 4.54 14.09
N THR A 87 -2.78 3.32 14.33
CA THR A 87 -4.19 2.98 14.14
C THR A 87 -5.11 3.80 15.04
N PHE A 88 -4.68 4.15 16.26
CA PHE A 88 -5.46 5.04 17.15
C PHE A 88 -5.67 6.44 16.58
N PHE A 89 -4.87 6.87 15.60
CA PHE A 89 -4.98 8.16 14.93
C PHE A 89 -5.79 8.13 13.63
N VAL A 90 -6.20 6.94 13.16
CA VAL A 90 -7.18 6.78 12.08
C VAL A 90 -8.57 7.03 12.66
N ARG A 91 -8.96 8.32 12.73
CA ARG A 91 -10.27 8.73 13.26
C ARG A 91 -10.98 9.67 12.30
N THR A 92 -12.22 9.34 11.97
CA THR A 92 -13.12 10.18 11.17
C THR A 92 -14.18 10.79 12.08
N LYS A 93 -14.04 12.08 12.43
CA LYS A 93 -15.13 12.84 13.07
C LYS A 93 -15.85 13.80 12.12
N ASN A 94 -15.16 14.33 11.10
CA ASN A 94 -15.68 15.30 10.10
C ASN A 94 -14.69 15.44 8.91
N GLN A 95 -13.85 14.45 8.66
CA GLN A 95 -12.77 14.54 7.65
C GLN A 95 -12.97 13.50 6.57
N ASP A 96 -12.51 13.82 5.37
CA ASP A 96 -12.29 12.87 4.29
C ASP A 96 -11.50 11.66 4.84
N LEU A 97 -12.08 10.48 4.67
CA LEU A 97 -11.52 9.22 5.12
C LEU A 97 -10.15 8.97 4.51
N GLY A 98 -9.94 9.30 3.23
CA GLY A 98 -8.65 9.15 2.58
C GLY A 98 -7.57 9.96 3.32
N ALA A 99 -7.90 11.17 3.74
CA ALA A 99 -7.01 11.98 4.57
C ALA A 99 -6.78 11.39 5.98
N ALA A 100 -7.77 10.71 6.57
CA ALA A 100 -7.63 10.04 7.87
C ALA A 100 -6.71 8.81 7.78
N LEU A 101 -6.88 7.97 6.75
CA LEU A 101 -6.02 6.81 6.47
C LEU A 101 -4.58 7.26 6.22
N ASN A 102 -4.38 8.25 5.34
CA ASN A 102 -3.07 8.84 5.08
C ASN A 102 -2.40 9.39 6.34
N ARG A 103 -3.14 10.10 7.20
CA ARG A 103 -2.61 10.60 8.48
C ARG A 103 -2.15 9.47 9.38
N GLY A 104 -2.94 8.40 9.49
CA GLY A 104 -2.55 7.20 10.23
C GLY A 104 -1.23 6.65 9.74
N THR A 105 -1.08 6.49 8.42
CA THR A 105 0.16 6.00 7.80
C THR A 105 1.35 6.93 8.07
N PHE A 106 1.21 8.24 7.88
CA PHE A 106 2.31 9.19 8.15
C PHE A 106 2.73 9.20 9.62
N LEU A 107 1.77 9.15 10.54
CA LEU A 107 2.07 9.06 11.98
C LEU A 107 2.74 7.73 12.32
N THR A 108 2.34 6.63 11.67
CA THR A 108 3.01 5.33 11.80
C THR A 108 4.48 5.43 11.37
N CYS A 109 4.76 6.05 10.21
CA CYS A 109 6.13 6.30 9.77
C CYS A 109 6.93 7.11 10.79
N PHE A 110 6.32 8.18 11.33
CA PHE A 110 6.95 9.04 12.32
C PHE A 110 7.29 8.30 13.61
N PHE A 111 6.33 7.55 14.18
CA PHE A 111 6.58 6.75 15.38
C PHE A 111 7.58 5.63 15.13
N PHE A 112 7.53 4.98 13.97
CA PHE A 112 8.52 3.98 13.58
C PHE A 112 9.93 4.59 13.55
N ALA A 113 10.11 5.77 12.95
CA ALA A 113 11.41 6.43 12.90
C ALA A 113 11.96 6.74 14.31
N ILE A 114 11.11 7.19 15.24
CA ILE A 114 11.50 7.44 16.64
C ILE A 114 11.89 6.11 17.32
N LEU A 115 11.05 5.09 17.24
CA LEU A 115 11.29 3.81 17.90
C LEU A 115 12.52 3.11 17.32
N ALA A 116 12.76 3.22 16.02
CA ALA A 116 13.93 2.67 15.35
C ALA A 116 15.21 3.37 15.80
N PHE A 117 15.17 4.69 15.95
CA PHE A 117 16.29 5.45 16.50
C PHE A 117 16.60 5.01 17.94
N LEU A 118 15.58 4.94 18.80
CA LEU A 118 15.75 4.50 20.20
C LEU A 118 16.28 3.07 20.31
N LEU A 119 15.78 2.15 19.48
CA LEU A 119 16.28 0.77 19.40
C LEU A 119 17.78 0.73 19.06
N ILE A 120 18.19 1.46 18.03
CA ILE A 120 19.59 1.49 17.58
C ILE A 120 20.50 2.09 18.65
N ARG A 121 20.03 3.11 19.38
CA ARG A 121 20.77 3.69 20.51
C ARG A 121 20.88 2.72 21.68
N TYR A 122 19.81 1.97 21.98
CA TYR A 122 19.78 0.97 23.04
C TYR A 122 20.72 -0.22 22.78
N LEU A 123 20.86 -0.63 21.52
CA LEU A 123 21.73 -1.74 21.12
C LEU A 123 23.23 -1.35 21.08
N GLU A 124 23.58 -0.09 21.35
CA GLU A 124 24.96 0.42 21.41
C GLU A 124 25.85 0.05 20.20
N LEU A 125 25.25 -0.05 19.00
CA LEU A 125 25.91 -0.46 17.75
C LEU A 125 26.91 0.58 17.17
N GLY A 126 27.26 1.62 17.93
CA GLY A 126 28.16 2.70 17.52
C GLY A 126 27.77 3.38 16.20
N ASP A 127 28.76 3.79 15.41
CA ASP A 127 28.57 4.47 14.13
C ASP A 127 27.89 3.57 13.08
N GLN A 128 28.09 2.25 13.16
CA GLN A 128 27.40 1.30 12.27
C GLN A 128 25.90 1.30 12.53
N GLY A 129 25.48 1.40 13.78
CA GLY A 129 24.06 1.52 14.15
C GLY A 129 23.39 2.70 13.46
N LEU A 130 24.03 3.87 13.48
CA LEU A 130 23.47 5.06 12.85
C LEU A 130 23.36 4.91 11.32
N LYS A 131 24.35 4.29 10.67
CA LYS A 131 24.29 4.00 9.23
C LYS A 131 23.13 3.07 8.88
N ILE A 132 22.91 2.04 9.69
CA ILE A 132 21.79 1.09 9.52
C ILE A 132 20.44 1.77 9.76
N PHE A 133 20.33 2.63 10.77
CA PHE A 133 19.15 3.45 10.99
C PHE A 133 18.83 4.29 9.76
N LEU A 134 19.82 5.03 9.23
CA LEU A 134 19.64 5.85 8.04
C LEU A 134 19.29 5.03 6.80
N ALA A 135 19.79 3.80 6.67
CA ALA A 135 19.39 2.88 5.61
C ALA A 135 17.92 2.42 5.73
N ALA A 136 17.45 2.13 6.95
CA ALA A 136 16.04 1.82 7.19
C ALA A 136 15.14 3.03 6.87
N ILE A 137 15.57 4.24 7.28
CA ILE A 137 14.85 5.49 6.98
C ILE A 137 14.82 5.80 5.49
N SER A 138 15.88 5.51 4.73
CA SER A 138 15.85 5.72 3.27
C SER A 138 14.77 4.87 2.60
N GLY A 139 14.55 3.64 3.07
CA GLY A 139 13.49 2.76 2.60
C GLY A 139 12.10 3.23 3.01
N LEU A 140 11.94 3.68 4.26
CA LEU A 140 10.71 4.30 4.75
C LEU A 140 10.32 5.55 3.93
N ILE A 141 11.30 6.40 3.60
CA ILE A 141 11.09 7.58 2.76
C ILE A 141 10.68 7.18 1.35
N ALA A 142 11.33 6.18 0.74
CA ALA A 142 10.94 5.67 -0.56
C ALA A 142 9.50 5.13 -0.53
N GLY A 143 9.11 4.39 0.51
CA GLY A 143 7.72 3.97 0.73
C GLY A 143 6.76 5.16 0.82
N GLY A 144 7.15 6.21 1.54
CA GLY A 144 6.40 7.46 1.61
C GLY A 144 6.21 8.13 0.25
N ILE A 145 7.26 8.19 -0.58
CA ILE A 145 7.19 8.73 -1.95
C ILE A 145 6.22 7.90 -2.80
N ILE A 146 6.31 6.57 -2.70
CA ILE A 146 5.41 5.65 -3.40
C ILE A 146 3.96 5.89 -2.97
N GLY A 147 3.69 5.95 -1.67
CA GLY A 147 2.34 6.17 -1.14
C GLY A 147 1.76 7.52 -1.54
N ILE A 148 2.54 8.61 -1.44
CA ILE A 148 2.11 9.95 -1.88
C ILE A 148 1.81 9.95 -3.38
N THR A 149 2.66 9.29 -4.18
CA THR A 149 2.49 9.24 -5.63
C THR A 149 1.25 8.44 -6.00
N ALA A 150 1.09 7.23 -5.44
CA ALA A 150 -0.11 6.41 -5.64
C ALA A 150 -1.37 7.23 -5.30
N ASN A 151 -1.42 7.84 -4.11
CA ASN A 151 -2.53 8.69 -3.70
C ASN A 151 -2.80 9.84 -4.69
N TYR A 152 -1.77 10.50 -5.23
CA TYR A 152 -1.94 11.59 -6.19
C TYR A 152 -2.51 11.12 -7.54
N PHE A 153 -2.11 9.94 -8.01
CA PHE A 153 -2.52 9.41 -9.32
C PHE A 153 -3.82 8.58 -9.28
N THR A 154 -4.29 8.16 -8.09
CA THR A 154 -5.49 7.29 -7.97
C THR A 154 -6.63 7.88 -7.14
N SER A 155 -6.42 8.94 -6.37
CA SER A 155 -7.51 9.57 -5.60
C SER A 155 -8.44 10.38 -6.51
N ILE A 156 -9.75 10.21 -6.30
CA ILE A 156 -10.82 10.86 -7.07
C ILE A 156 -10.77 12.39 -7.04
N ASP A 157 -10.18 12.97 -6.00
CA ASP A 157 -10.09 14.42 -5.80
C ASP A 157 -8.82 15.03 -6.40
N LYS A 158 -8.03 14.24 -7.13
CA LYS A 158 -6.74 14.67 -7.69
C LYS A 158 -6.80 14.88 -9.18
N THR A 159 -6.00 15.84 -9.64
CA THR A 159 -5.97 16.30 -11.03
C THR A 159 -5.83 15.18 -12.06
N PRO A 160 -4.99 14.14 -11.88
CA PRO A 160 -4.90 13.05 -12.87
C PRO A 160 -6.24 12.32 -13.07
N VAL A 161 -6.89 11.92 -11.97
CA VAL A 161 -8.16 11.18 -12.02
C VAL A 161 -9.29 12.06 -12.53
N LEU A 162 -9.36 13.33 -12.10
CA LEU A 162 -10.35 14.30 -12.61
C LEU A 162 -10.24 14.50 -14.13
N LYS A 163 -9.02 14.54 -14.67
CA LYS A 163 -8.81 14.65 -16.12
C LYS A 163 -9.19 13.38 -16.88
N ILE A 164 -9.00 12.20 -16.29
CA ILE A 164 -9.47 10.93 -16.86
C ILE A 164 -11.01 10.90 -16.87
N ALA A 165 -11.66 11.30 -15.77
CA ALA A 165 -13.11 11.43 -15.72
C ALA A 165 -13.65 12.44 -16.75
N GLU A 166 -12.95 13.57 -16.96
CA GLU A 166 -13.31 14.53 -18.01
C GLU A 166 -13.14 13.95 -19.41
N ALA A 167 -12.07 13.18 -19.67
CA ALA A 167 -11.84 12.50 -20.94
C ALA A 167 -12.97 11.52 -21.29
N SER A 168 -13.66 10.95 -20.30
CA SER A 168 -14.82 10.07 -20.51
C SER A 168 -15.97 10.75 -21.29
N LYS A 169 -16.07 12.10 -21.27
CA LYS A 169 -17.05 12.85 -22.06
C LYS A 169 -16.81 12.77 -23.58
N THR A 170 -15.60 12.42 -24.00
CA THR A 170 -15.20 12.29 -25.42
C THR A 170 -15.26 10.85 -25.93
N GLY A 171 -15.55 9.88 -25.05
CA GLY A 171 -15.70 8.47 -25.38
C GLY A 171 -14.61 7.57 -24.75
N ALA A 172 -14.87 6.27 -24.79
CA ALA A 172 -14.06 5.25 -24.12
C ALA A 172 -12.60 5.21 -24.61
N ALA A 173 -12.36 5.43 -25.91
CA ALA A 173 -11.01 5.38 -26.47
C ALA A 173 -10.07 6.45 -25.86
N ILE A 174 -10.55 7.69 -25.73
CA ILE A 174 -9.76 8.79 -25.15
C ILE A 174 -9.63 8.60 -23.63
N ASN A 175 -10.65 8.05 -22.97
CA ASN A 175 -10.57 7.68 -21.57
C ASN A 175 -9.45 6.66 -21.29
N ILE A 176 -9.40 5.58 -22.06
CA ILE A 176 -8.36 4.54 -21.96
C ILE A 176 -6.97 5.12 -22.23
N LEU A 177 -6.82 5.91 -23.31
CA LEU A 177 -5.53 6.55 -23.63
C LEU A 177 -5.05 7.49 -22.52
N SER A 178 -5.97 8.25 -21.94
CA SER A 178 -5.66 9.17 -20.84
C SER A 178 -5.26 8.41 -19.58
N GLY A 179 -6.02 7.36 -19.21
CA GLY A 179 -5.68 6.48 -18.08
C GLY A 179 -4.31 5.81 -18.25
N PHE A 180 -4.02 5.27 -19.43
CA PHE A 180 -2.73 4.66 -19.74
C PHE A 180 -1.57 5.67 -19.63
N SER A 181 -1.76 6.88 -20.17
CA SER A 181 -0.75 7.95 -20.11
C SER A 181 -0.41 8.36 -18.67
N TYR A 182 -1.43 8.62 -17.83
CA TYR A 182 -1.19 8.93 -16.42
C TYR A 182 -0.59 7.74 -15.66
N GLY A 183 -0.97 6.52 -16.01
CA GLY A 183 -0.33 5.30 -15.51
C GLY A 183 1.18 5.31 -15.75
N LEU A 184 1.62 5.59 -16.97
CA LEU A 184 3.06 5.70 -17.29
C LEU A 184 3.76 6.83 -16.52
N LEU A 185 3.11 7.98 -16.39
CA LEU A 185 3.65 9.11 -15.61
C LEU A 185 3.79 8.79 -14.12
N SER A 186 2.87 7.99 -13.56
CA SER A 186 2.86 7.62 -12.14
C SER A 186 4.08 6.80 -11.70
N ILE A 187 4.76 6.15 -12.64
CA ILE A 187 5.92 5.28 -12.38
C ILE A 187 7.17 6.09 -12.01
N LEU A 188 7.30 7.32 -12.53
CA LEU A 188 8.56 8.08 -12.45
C LEU A 188 8.98 8.41 -11.00
N PRO A 189 8.13 8.97 -10.12
CA PRO A 189 8.57 9.28 -8.76
C PRO A 189 8.92 8.03 -7.92
N PRO A 190 8.15 6.92 -7.95
CA PRO A 190 8.51 5.64 -7.33
C PRO A 190 9.89 5.13 -7.75
N ILE A 191 10.19 5.11 -9.05
CA ILE A 191 11.51 4.65 -9.54
C ILE A 191 12.62 5.52 -8.98
N ILE A 192 12.47 6.84 -9.03
CA ILE A 192 13.48 7.77 -8.48
C ILE A 192 13.66 7.51 -6.99
N GLY A 193 12.57 7.34 -6.24
CA GLY A 193 12.60 7.04 -4.80
C GLY A 193 13.34 5.74 -4.48
N VAL A 194 13.06 4.66 -5.20
CA VAL A 194 13.72 3.35 -5.02
C VAL A 194 15.21 3.43 -5.39
N CYS A 195 15.56 4.07 -6.51
CA CYS A 195 16.96 4.26 -6.91
C CYS A 195 17.73 5.08 -5.87
N ALA A 196 17.15 6.17 -5.37
CA ALA A 196 17.77 6.99 -4.33
C ALA A 196 17.95 6.20 -3.02
N ALA A 197 16.93 5.47 -2.57
CA ALA A 197 17.02 4.64 -1.38
C ALA A 197 18.08 3.55 -1.52
N THR A 198 18.19 2.94 -2.69
CA THR A 198 19.23 1.94 -3.01
C THR A 198 20.62 2.55 -2.91
N LEU A 199 20.87 3.67 -3.59
CA LEU A 199 22.19 4.31 -3.58
C LEU A 199 22.58 4.81 -2.17
N ILE A 200 21.65 5.41 -1.45
CA ILE A 200 21.91 5.91 -0.09
C ILE A 200 22.23 4.73 0.84
N SER A 201 21.38 3.71 0.87
CA SER A 201 21.55 2.56 1.76
C SER A 201 22.80 1.74 1.44
N PHE A 202 23.13 1.57 0.15
CA PHE A 202 24.35 0.90 -0.29
C PHE A 202 25.61 1.64 0.16
N ASN A 203 25.65 2.97 0.02
CA ASN A 203 26.80 3.76 0.49
C ASN A 203 26.95 3.76 2.02
N LEU A 204 25.86 3.55 2.76
CA LEU A 204 25.88 3.49 4.22
C LEU A 204 26.34 2.13 4.76
N SER A 205 25.86 1.00 4.21
CA SER A 205 26.14 -0.33 4.77
C SER A 205 26.17 -1.44 3.71
N GLY A 206 26.53 -1.12 2.48
CA GLY A 206 26.62 -2.08 1.37
C GLY A 206 25.28 -2.77 1.08
N VAL A 207 25.36 -4.03 0.63
CA VAL A 207 24.19 -4.85 0.31
C VAL A 207 23.31 -5.07 1.55
N TYR A 208 23.90 -5.21 2.74
CA TYR A 208 23.13 -5.29 3.99
C TYR A 208 22.32 -4.02 4.23
N GLY A 209 22.88 -2.84 3.94
CA GLY A 209 22.15 -1.58 3.97
C GLY A 209 20.91 -1.59 3.07
N VAL A 210 21.03 -2.07 1.82
CA VAL A 210 19.89 -2.20 0.89
C VAL A 210 18.81 -3.12 1.46
N SER A 211 19.21 -4.25 2.05
CA SER A 211 18.26 -5.19 2.67
C SER A 211 17.53 -4.57 3.87
N ILE A 212 18.24 -3.79 4.69
CA ILE A 212 17.63 -3.05 5.79
C ILE A 212 16.74 -1.92 5.29
N SER A 213 17.04 -1.34 4.13
CA SER A 213 16.17 -0.37 3.47
C SER A 213 14.83 -1.02 3.09
N ALA A 214 14.86 -2.23 2.52
CA ALA A 214 13.64 -2.99 2.24
C ALA A 214 12.84 -3.28 3.53
N VAL A 215 13.51 -3.73 4.59
CA VAL A 215 12.88 -3.97 5.91
C VAL A 215 12.30 -2.68 6.49
N GLY A 216 12.98 -1.54 6.34
CA GLY A 216 12.52 -0.23 6.80
C GLY A 216 11.29 0.28 6.03
N MET A 217 11.16 -0.07 4.74
CA MET A 217 9.96 0.21 3.95
C MET A 217 8.75 -0.60 4.42
N LEU A 218 8.95 -1.90 4.69
CA LEU A 218 7.89 -2.82 5.13
C LEU A 218 7.73 -2.91 6.66
N SER A 219 8.46 -2.13 7.44
CA SER A 219 8.32 -2.17 8.91
C SER A 219 6.93 -1.73 9.37
N ILE A 220 6.27 -0.87 8.59
CA ILE A 220 4.92 -0.37 8.83
C ILE A 220 3.84 -1.22 8.14
N VAL A 221 4.17 -2.43 7.67
CA VAL A 221 3.27 -3.29 6.89
C VAL A 221 1.94 -3.57 7.60
N GLY A 222 1.93 -3.61 8.93
CA GLY A 222 0.70 -3.76 9.71
C GLY A 222 -0.32 -2.65 9.46
N MET A 223 0.14 -1.39 9.40
CA MET A 223 -0.73 -0.27 9.03
C MET A 223 -1.15 -0.36 7.55
N ILE A 224 -0.21 -0.68 6.65
CA ILE A 224 -0.49 -0.77 5.20
C ILE A 224 -1.55 -1.83 4.91
N ILE A 225 -1.38 -3.06 5.42
CA ILE A 225 -2.37 -4.14 5.29
C ILE A 225 -3.71 -3.73 5.91
N SER A 226 -3.71 -3.06 7.06
CA SER A 226 -4.96 -2.60 7.68
C SER A 226 -5.71 -1.59 6.80
N THR A 227 -5.00 -0.68 6.15
CA THR A 227 -5.61 0.29 5.22
C THR A 227 -6.02 -0.36 3.90
N ASP A 228 -5.35 -1.43 3.49
CA ASP A 228 -5.66 -2.20 2.29
C ASP A 228 -6.94 -3.02 2.44
N ALA A 229 -7.01 -3.80 3.52
CA ALA A 229 -8.15 -4.65 3.86
C ALA A 229 -9.43 -3.85 4.07
N TYR A 230 -9.31 -2.56 4.42
CA TYR A 230 -10.43 -1.65 4.49
C TYR A 230 -11.21 -1.57 3.16
N GLY A 231 -10.51 -1.54 2.02
CA GLY A 231 -11.14 -1.40 0.71
C GLY A 231 -12.14 -2.51 0.40
N PRO A 232 -11.72 -3.79 0.32
CA PRO A 232 -12.61 -4.92 0.04
C PRO A 232 -13.77 -5.08 1.04
N ILE A 233 -13.56 -4.72 2.31
CA ILE A 233 -14.62 -4.76 3.32
C ILE A 233 -15.75 -3.79 2.94
N VAL A 234 -15.39 -2.60 2.49
CA VAL A 234 -16.35 -1.56 2.12
C VAL A 234 -16.97 -1.85 0.76
N ASP A 235 -16.20 -2.41 -0.17
CA ASP A 235 -16.66 -2.93 -1.47
C ASP A 235 -17.80 -3.95 -1.27
N ASN A 236 -17.58 -4.93 -0.39
CA ASN A 236 -18.61 -5.90 -0.02
C ASN A 236 -19.79 -5.27 0.73
N ALA A 237 -19.53 -4.27 1.58
CA ALA A 237 -20.60 -3.56 2.28
C ALA A 237 -21.51 -2.80 1.31
N LYS A 238 -20.94 -2.23 0.23
CA LYS A 238 -21.68 -1.58 -0.85
C LYS A 238 -22.54 -2.61 -1.59
N GLY A 239 -21.95 -3.73 -2.01
CA GLY A 239 -22.69 -4.79 -2.70
C GLY A 239 -23.84 -5.35 -1.86
N ILE A 240 -23.61 -5.60 -0.57
CA ILE A 240 -24.67 -6.04 0.36
C ILE A 240 -25.77 -4.98 0.52
N ALA A 241 -25.40 -3.70 0.57
CA ALA A 241 -26.37 -2.61 0.69
C ALA A 241 -27.29 -2.53 -0.52
N GLU A 242 -26.75 -2.64 -1.73
CA GLU A 242 -27.53 -2.65 -2.97
C GLU A 242 -28.42 -3.91 -3.05
N GLN A 243 -27.84 -5.09 -2.80
CA GLN A 243 -28.55 -6.38 -2.84
C GLN A 243 -29.70 -6.47 -1.83
N SER A 244 -29.55 -5.78 -0.70
CA SER A 244 -30.58 -5.73 0.36
C SER A 244 -31.63 -4.63 0.12
N GLY A 245 -31.50 -3.84 -0.95
CA GLY A 245 -32.40 -2.72 -1.25
C GLY A 245 -32.36 -1.62 -0.19
N LEU A 246 -31.19 -1.38 0.43
CA LEU A 246 -31.03 -0.25 1.34
C LEU A 246 -31.16 1.08 0.58
N GLY A 247 -31.63 2.13 1.26
CA GLY A 247 -31.89 3.41 0.62
C GLY A 247 -30.63 4.06 0.02
N GLU A 248 -30.81 4.91 -1.01
CA GLU A 248 -29.72 5.59 -1.73
C GLU A 248 -28.74 6.35 -0.82
N GLU A 249 -29.20 6.83 0.34
CA GLU A 249 -28.34 7.53 1.30
C GLU A 249 -27.24 6.60 1.83
N VAL A 250 -27.57 5.34 2.12
CA VAL A 250 -26.61 4.34 2.60
C VAL A 250 -25.61 4.06 1.49
N VAL A 251 -26.08 3.74 0.28
CA VAL A 251 -25.23 3.44 -0.89
C VAL A 251 -24.25 4.57 -1.17
N LYS A 252 -24.72 5.83 -1.18
CA LYS A 252 -23.85 7.02 -1.37
C LYS A 252 -22.77 7.17 -0.29
N ILE A 253 -23.04 6.75 0.94
CA ILE A 253 -22.03 6.74 1.99
C ILE A 253 -21.00 5.66 1.68
N VAL A 254 -21.42 4.43 1.38
CA VAL A 254 -20.50 3.32 1.11
C VAL A 254 -19.67 3.55 -0.15
N ASP A 255 -20.22 4.18 -1.19
CA ASP A 255 -19.48 4.58 -2.40
C ASP A 255 -18.31 5.51 -2.10
N LYS A 256 -18.52 6.50 -1.22
CA LYS A 256 -17.43 7.41 -0.81
C LYS A 256 -16.36 6.68 -0.02
N LEU A 257 -16.76 5.72 0.80
CA LEU A 257 -15.85 4.89 1.56
C LEU A 257 -15.03 3.98 0.61
N ASP A 258 -15.66 3.41 -0.41
CA ASP A 258 -15.01 2.53 -1.39
C ASP A 258 -13.98 3.29 -2.24
N ALA A 259 -14.30 4.51 -2.68
CA ALA A 259 -13.35 5.34 -3.41
C ALA A 259 -12.02 5.58 -2.65
N ALA A 260 -12.10 5.74 -1.32
CA ALA A 260 -10.90 5.82 -0.46
C ALA A 260 -10.19 4.46 -0.34
N GLY A 261 -10.96 3.36 -0.32
CA GLY A 261 -10.46 1.98 -0.39
C GLY A 261 -9.63 1.72 -1.65
N ASN A 262 -10.13 2.12 -2.83
CA ASN A 262 -9.43 1.97 -4.11
C ASN A 262 -8.08 2.70 -4.16
N THR A 263 -8.00 3.87 -3.53
CA THR A 263 -6.72 4.58 -3.36
C THR A 263 -5.77 3.83 -2.43
N SER A 264 -6.30 3.27 -1.35
CA SER A 264 -5.51 2.47 -0.40
C SER A 264 -4.96 1.18 -1.05
N LYS A 265 -5.78 0.48 -1.86
CA LYS A 265 -5.35 -0.66 -2.69
C LYS A 265 -4.15 -0.33 -3.58
N ALA A 266 -4.14 0.85 -4.20
CA ALA A 266 -3.04 1.29 -5.04
C ALA A 266 -1.76 1.60 -4.26
N ILE A 267 -1.88 2.25 -3.09
CA ILE A 267 -0.76 2.53 -2.18
C ILE A 267 -0.09 1.22 -1.78
N THR A 268 -0.87 0.24 -1.34
CA THR A 268 -0.38 -1.07 -0.90
C THR A 268 0.40 -1.81 -1.98
N LYS A 269 -0.15 -1.89 -3.20
CA LYS A 269 0.54 -2.48 -4.36
C LYS A 269 1.87 -1.78 -4.64
N GLY A 270 1.90 -0.45 -4.51
CA GLY A 270 3.13 0.33 -4.62
C GLY A 270 4.19 -0.10 -3.60
N PHE A 271 3.81 -0.26 -2.32
CA PHE A 271 4.73 -0.71 -1.27
C PHE A 271 5.27 -2.11 -1.55
N ALA A 272 4.42 -3.06 -1.97
CA ALA A 272 4.85 -4.41 -2.34
C ALA A 272 5.90 -4.39 -3.46
N ILE A 273 5.64 -3.64 -4.54
CA ILE A 273 6.56 -3.52 -5.68
C ILE A 273 7.88 -2.84 -5.28
N GLY A 274 7.81 -1.75 -4.51
CA GLY A 274 9.00 -1.03 -4.05
C GLY A 274 9.89 -1.87 -3.16
N ALA A 275 9.29 -2.62 -2.23
CA ALA A 275 10.01 -3.51 -1.33
C ALA A 275 10.60 -4.70 -2.07
N ALA A 276 9.87 -5.28 -3.03
CA ALA A 276 10.37 -6.34 -3.90
C ALA A 276 11.60 -5.88 -4.69
N ALA A 277 11.59 -4.66 -5.25
CA ALA A 277 12.73 -4.12 -5.98
C ALA A 277 14.00 -4.01 -5.12
N LEU A 278 13.89 -3.49 -3.89
CA LEU A 278 15.01 -3.42 -2.94
C LEU A 278 15.47 -4.81 -2.47
N THR A 279 14.52 -5.72 -2.25
CA THR A 279 14.80 -7.08 -1.76
C THR A 279 15.50 -7.92 -2.82
N VAL A 280 15.03 -7.88 -4.08
CA VAL A 280 15.65 -8.59 -5.20
C VAL A 280 17.10 -8.15 -5.37
N LEU A 281 17.38 -6.85 -5.31
CA LEU A 281 18.76 -6.35 -5.43
C LEU A 281 19.66 -6.83 -4.28
N SER A 282 19.09 -7.06 -3.10
CA SER A 282 19.82 -7.57 -1.93
C SER A 282 20.13 -9.07 -2.02
N ILE A 283 19.25 -9.85 -2.65
CA ILE A 283 19.41 -11.31 -2.81
C ILE A 283 20.25 -11.66 -4.05
N PHE A 284 20.26 -10.79 -5.06
CA PHE A 284 20.95 -11.04 -6.33
C PHE A 284 22.48 -10.95 -6.23
N VAL A 285 23.01 -10.28 -5.19
CA VAL A 285 24.45 -10.01 -4.97
C VAL A 285 24.98 -10.88 -3.85
#